data_AF-A0A1V4RU08-F1
#
_entry.id   AF-A0A1V4RU08-F1
#
_cell.length_a   1.000
_cell.length_b   1.000
_cell.length_c   1.000
_cell.angle_alpha   90.00
_cell.angle_beta   90.00
_cell.angle_gamma   90.00
#
_symmetry.space_group_name_H-M   'P 1'
#
loop_
_entity.id
_entity.type
_entity.pdbx_description
1 polymer ?
#
loop_
_entity_poly.entity_id
_entity_poly.type
_entity_poly.pdbx_seq_one_letter_code
_entity_poly.pdbx_strand_id
1 'polypeptide(L)'
;MKIVQAVFLLIYFSLFTFGFSYTITVDGDPSDWENNDGGYNYATSLSLHASGYFNGQWIYKGKTGDARDTNNENMDIWELRVGQDGTYLYILGKFNNITDINNPILAFAFSTGSSGTGNWIGDEANTFIENSPQIDFNVILHTGTANTPTAEFYDITGGSNWYTPNGVQVSISTSNNVIEARLPLSSLEISNGENFTFWSCTFLNQKTSTSNYWANDGDCTNDWGGSDSPDAVDGMTEGWTVDENWWNRAEFDDLNNDIENANGVTIIFNDAPLPVTLASFTAFRLNDHVTLKWTTESEIGNASE
;
A
#
# COMPACT_ATOMS: atom_id res chain seq x y z
N MET A 1 33.77 39.80 -52.75
CA MET A 1 33.79 39.26 -51.37
C MET A 1 32.37 39.34 -50.84
N LYS A 2 31.63 38.22 -50.79
CA LYS A 2 30.23 38.18 -50.31
C LYS A 2 30.26 37.87 -48.82
N ILE A 3 29.86 38.83 -48.00
CA ILE A 3 29.63 38.63 -46.57
C ILE A 3 28.25 37.96 -46.46
N VAL A 4 28.23 36.68 -46.14
CA VAL A 4 27.00 35.96 -45.81
C VAL A 4 26.67 36.34 -44.37
N GLN A 5 25.64 37.17 -44.20
CA GLN A 5 25.12 37.54 -42.90
C GLN A 5 24.35 36.33 -42.35
N ALA A 6 24.95 35.59 -41.41
CA ALA A 6 24.27 34.52 -40.71
C ALA A 6 23.23 35.15 -39.77
N VAL A 7 21.96 34.95 -40.09
CA VAL A 7 20.84 35.32 -39.21
C VAL A 7 20.81 34.30 -38.08
N PHE A 8 21.27 34.71 -36.90
CA PHE A 8 21.11 33.94 -35.67
C PHE A 8 19.66 34.12 -35.18
N LEU A 9 18.82 33.13 -35.46
CA LEU A 9 17.48 33.04 -34.87
C LEU A 9 17.62 32.51 -33.44
N LEU A 10 17.57 33.41 -32.46
CA LEU A 10 17.54 33.06 -31.04
C LEU A 10 16.10 32.64 -30.68
N ILE A 11 15.83 31.33 -30.67
CA ILE A 11 14.53 30.80 -30.23
C ILE A 11 14.57 30.74 -28.70
N TYR A 12 13.91 31.70 -28.04
CA TYR A 12 13.62 31.62 -26.61
C TYR A 12 12.55 30.56 -26.38
N PHE A 13 12.96 29.32 -26.07
CA PHE A 13 12.06 28.34 -25.47
C PHE A 13 11.82 28.75 -24.02
N SER A 14 10.67 29.41 -23.77
CA SER A 14 10.16 29.54 -22.40
C SER A 14 9.70 28.15 -21.98
N LEU A 15 10.59 27.39 -21.34
CA LEU A 15 10.25 26.14 -20.70
C LEU A 15 9.37 26.48 -19.49
N PHE A 16 8.06 26.41 -19.68
CA PHE A 16 7.14 26.26 -18.57
C PHE A 16 7.39 24.87 -17.99
N THR A 17 8.22 24.80 -16.95
CA THR A 17 8.31 23.63 -16.09
C THR A 17 7.05 23.57 -15.26
N PHE A 18 6.05 22.82 -15.71
CA PHE A 18 5.00 22.35 -14.83
C PHE A 18 5.62 21.24 -13.97
N GLY A 19 6.18 21.63 -12.83
CA GLY A 19 6.46 20.70 -11.76
C GLY A 19 5.13 20.32 -11.14
N PHE A 20 4.59 19.15 -11.49
CA PHE A 20 3.57 18.54 -10.66
C PHE A 20 4.29 17.97 -9.44
N SER A 21 4.24 18.70 -8.33
CA SER A 21 4.62 18.16 -7.03
C SER A 21 3.56 17.13 -6.68
N TYR A 22 3.96 15.86 -6.71
CA TYR A 22 3.13 14.74 -6.31
C TYR A 22 3.01 14.76 -4.78
N THR A 23 1.80 14.80 -4.25
CA THR A 23 1.56 14.74 -2.81
C THR A 23 0.35 13.88 -2.56
N ILE A 24 0.56 12.76 -1.86
CA ILE A 24 -0.54 11.99 -1.29
C ILE A 24 -0.94 12.65 0.04
N THR A 25 -2.23 12.93 0.22
CA THR A 25 -2.81 13.44 1.45
C THR A 25 -3.70 12.37 2.07
N VAL A 26 -3.42 11.96 3.30
CA VAL A 26 -4.27 10.99 4.02
C VAL A 26 -5.48 11.72 4.59
N ASP A 27 -6.56 11.78 3.84
CA ASP A 27 -7.80 12.47 4.23
C ASP A 27 -9.10 11.71 3.92
N GLY A 28 -8.99 10.51 3.34
CA GLY A 28 -10.12 9.65 2.99
C GLY A 28 -10.67 9.91 1.58
N ASP A 29 -10.02 10.77 0.77
CA ASP A 29 -10.35 11.06 -0.62
C ASP A 29 -9.28 10.48 -1.56
N PRO A 30 -9.57 9.42 -2.33
CA PRO A 30 -8.58 8.75 -3.17
C PRO A 30 -8.19 9.55 -4.44
N SER A 31 -8.69 10.78 -4.62
CA SER A 31 -8.52 11.52 -5.88
C SER A 31 -7.06 11.90 -6.17
N ASP A 32 -6.22 12.07 -5.15
CA ASP A 32 -4.78 12.25 -5.28
C ASP A 32 -4.08 10.98 -5.79
N TRP A 33 -4.56 9.79 -5.45
CA TRP A 33 -4.09 8.53 -6.04
C TRP A 33 -4.51 8.41 -7.51
N GLU A 34 -5.78 8.70 -7.81
CA GLU A 34 -6.40 8.51 -9.13
C GLU A 34 -5.98 9.55 -10.18
N ASN A 35 -5.80 10.81 -9.80
CA ASN A 35 -5.31 11.84 -10.71
C ASN A 35 -3.88 11.56 -11.19
N ASN A 36 -3.14 10.77 -10.41
CA ASN A 36 -1.82 10.31 -10.76
C ASN A 36 -1.83 8.99 -11.54
N ASP A 37 -3.00 8.45 -11.86
CA ASP A 37 -3.12 7.18 -12.56
C ASP A 37 -3.14 7.35 -14.09
N GLY A 38 -2.98 8.56 -14.63
CA GLY A 38 -2.56 8.82 -16.03
C GLY A 38 -3.36 8.16 -17.17
N GLY A 39 -4.49 7.50 -16.88
CA GLY A 39 -5.23 6.64 -17.81
C GLY A 39 -5.41 5.18 -17.35
N TYR A 40 -4.99 4.81 -16.14
CA TYR A 40 -5.31 3.53 -15.51
C TYR A 40 -6.83 3.41 -15.48
N ASN A 41 -7.30 2.44 -16.24
CA ASN A 41 -8.70 2.08 -16.26
C ASN A 41 -8.79 0.76 -15.51
N TYR A 42 -9.35 0.83 -14.31
CA TYR A 42 -9.53 -0.30 -13.40
C TYR A 42 -10.14 -1.54 -14.07
N ALA A 43 -10.94 -1.36 -15.14
CA ALA A 43 -11.62 -2.45 -15.84
C ALA A 43 -10.75 -3.11 -16.92
N THR A 44 -9.63 -2.52 -17.33
CA THR A 44 -8.83 -2.99 -18.48
C THR A 44 -7.33 -3.06 -18.22
N SER A 45 -6.81 -2.38 -17.20
CA SER A 45 -5.36 -2.24 -16.97
C SER A 45 -4.73 -3.46 -16.28
N LEU A 46 -5.49 -4.17 -15.43
CA LEU A 46 -5.05 -5.40 -14.76
C LEU A 46 -6.15 -6.46 -14.87
N SER A 47 -5.76 -7.73 -14.96
CA SER A 47 -6.70 -8.83 -14.78
C SER A 47 -7.11 -8.94 -13.31
N LEU A 48 -8.18 -9.69 -13.06
CA LEU A 48 -8.61 -10.05 -11.71
C LEU A 48 -7.44 -10.67 -10.92
N HIS A 49 -7.26 -10.24 -9.67
CA HIS A 49 -6.18 -10.62 -8.75
C HIS A 49 -4.75 -10.44 -9.29
N ALA A 50 -4.54 -9.62 -10.32
CA ALA A 50 -3.21 -9.24 -10.75
C ALA A 50 -2.71 -7.99 -10.03
N SER A 51 -1.39 -7.80 -10.06
CA SER A 51 -0.77 -6.54 -9.68
C SER A 51 0.03 -5.92 -10.82
N GLY A 52 0.41 -4.65 -10.65
CA GLY A 52 1.32 -3.96 -11.55
C GLY A 52 1.76 -2.62 -10.99
N TYR A 53 2.63 -1.95 -11.74
CA TYR A 53 3.18 -0.64 -11.37
C TYR A 53 2.66 0.45 -12.29
N PHE A 54 2.22 1.56 -11.69
CA PHE A 54 1.74 2.72 -12.43
C PHE A 54 2.08 4.02 -11.70
N ASN A 55 2.77 4.95 -12.38
CA ASN A 55 3.14 6.27 -11.85
C ASN A 55 3.66 6.29 -10.39
N GLY A 56 4.57 5.37 -10.10
CA GLY A 56 5.22 5.27 -8.79
C GLY A 56 4.39 4.59 -7.70
N GLN A 57 3.28 3.97 -8.07
CA GLN A 57 2.43 3.17 -7.20
C GLN A 57 2.52 1.72 -7.66
N TRP A 58 2.62 0.81 -6.70
CA TRP A 58 2.21 -0.57 -6.92
C TRP A 58 0.71 -0.70 -6.68
N ILE A 59 0.02 -1.47 -7.51
CA ILE A 59 -1.43 -1.62 -7.50
C ILE A 59 -1.77 -3.10 -7.58
N TYR A 60 -2.56 -3.61 -6.64
CA TYR A 60 -3.23 -4.90 -6.72
C TYR A 60 -4.72 -4.72 -7.01
N LYS A 61 -5.25 -5.64 -7.83
CA LYS A 61 -6.66 -5.66 -8.21
C LYS A 61 -7.40 -6.85 -7.61
N GLY A 62 -8.22 -6.62 -6.60
CA GLY A 62 -9.17 -7.61 -6.09
C GLY A 62 -10.46 -7.67 -6.92
N LYS A 63 -11.46 -8.36 -6.39
CA LYS A 63 -12.83 -8.36 -6.89
C LYS A 63 -13.72 -7.67 -5.86
N THR A 64 -14.94 -7.31 -6.22
CA THR A 64 -15.98 -6.94 -5.25
C THR A 64 -16.89 -8.15 -5.05
N GLY A 65 -17.34 -8.36 -3.82
CA GLY A 65 -18.23 -9.46 -3.44
C GLY A 65 -17.49 -10.79 -3.34
N ASP A 66 -16.16 -10.76 -3.16
CA ASP A 66 -15.34 -11.94 -2.98
C ASP A 66 -14.72 -12.04 -1.58
N ALA A 67 -15.14 -11.21 -0.62
CA ALA A 67 -14.94 -11.52 0.79
C ALA A 67 -15.51 -12.92 1.17
N ARG A 68 -15.15 -13.41 2.36
CA ARG A 68 -15.54 -14.71 2.93
C ARG A 68 -17.00 -15.09 2.66
N ASP A 69 -17.91 -14.12 2.80
CA ASP A 69 -19.31 -14.23 2.39
C ASP A 69 -19.92 -12.87 2.03
N THR A 70 -21.17 -12.86 1.55
CA THR A 70 -21.85 -11.67 1.02
C THR A 70 -22.20 -10.59 2.06
N ASN A 71 -22.05 -10.85 3.36
CA ASN A 71 -22.37 -9.86 4.41
C ASN A 71 -21.16 -9.06 4.87
N ASN A 72 -20.03 -9.21 4.18
CA ASN A 72 -18.72 -8.72 4.62
C ASN A 72 -18.20 -7.55 3.79
N GLU A 73 -19.11 -6.76 3.19
CA GLU A 73 -18.74 -5.68 2.26
C GLU A 73 -17.83 -4.59 2.87
N ASN A 74 -17.83 -4.45 4.20
CA ASN A 74 -16.93 -3.51 4.90
C ASN A 74 -15.47 -3.97 4.84
N MET A 75 -15.22 -5.28 4.71
CA MET A 75 -13.90 -5.90 4.69
C MET A 75 -13.49 -6.39 3.30
N ASP A 76 -14.36 -6.24 2.30
CA ASP A 76 -14.21 -6.71 0.92
C ASP A 76 -13.33 -5.75 0.11
N ILE A 77 -12.03 -6.06 0.01
CA ILE A 77 -11.00 -5.22 -0.61
C ILE A 77 -10.84 -5.54 -2.09
N TRP A 78 -11.17 -4.58 -2.94
CA TRP A 78 -11.11 -4.76 -4.40
C TRP A 78 -9.94 -4.04 -5.06
N GLU A 79 -9.22 -3.19 -4.34
CA GLU A 79 -7.99 -2.56 -4.82
C GLU A 79 -7.08 -2.19 -3.66
N LEU A 80 -5.80 -2.49 -3.79
CA LEU A 80 -4.78 -2.02 -2.85
C LEU A 80 -3.73 -1.26 -3.64
N ARG A 81 -3.28 -0.12 -3.12
CA ARG A 81 -2.18 0.66 -3.66
C ARG A 81 -1.14 0.94 -2.61
N VAL A 82 0.11 0.95 -3.05
CA VAL A 82 1.27 1.24 -2.21
C VAL A 82 2.20 2.19 -2.97
N GLY A 83 2.62 3.28 -2.32
CA GLY A 83 3.60 4.23 -2.84
C GLY A 83 4.54 4.73 -1.73
N GLN A 84 5.61 5.44 -2.06
CA GLN A 84 6.48 6.05 -1.05
C GLN A 84 7.05 7.39 -1.51
N ASP A 85 7.30 8.33 -0.58
CA ASP A 85 8.02 9.58 -0.87
C ASP A 85 9.49 9.59 -0.38
N GLY A 86 9.99 8.42 0.00
CA GLY A 86 11.32 8.23 0.59
C GLY A 86 11.41 8.57 2.09
N THR A 87 10.33 9.07 2.69
CA THR A 87 10.18 9.23 4.15
C THR A 87 9.05 8.36 4.70
N TYR A 88 7.95 8.29 3.96
CA TYR A 88 6.75 7.57 4.31
C TYR A 88 6.34 6.57 3.24
N LEU A 89 5.81 5.44 3.70
CA LEU A 89 5.00 4.52 2.91
C LEU A 89 3.56 5.03 2.94
N TYR A 90 2.94 5.12 1.78
CA TYR A 90 1.53 5.45 1.63
C TYR A 90 0.78 4.20 1.20
N ILE A 91 -0.41 4.02 1.76
CA ILE A 91 -1.29 2.88 1.50
C ILE A 91 -2.69 3.40 1.20
N LEU A 92 -3.32 2.84 0.17
CA LEU A 92 -4.76 3.00 -0.11
C LEU A 92 -5.38 1.62 -0.30
N GLY A 93 -6.31 1.24 0.57
CA GLY A 93 -7.23 0.11 0.35
C GLY A 93 -8.60 0.63 -0.08
N LYS A 94 -9.12 0.17 -1.22
CA LYS A 94 -10.50 0.43 -1.64
C LYS A 94 -11.36 -0.80 -1.37
N PHE A 95 -12.49 -0.55 -0.74
CA PHE A 95 -13.42 -1.55 -0.26
C PHE A 95 -14.73 -1.47 -1.02
N ASN A 96 -15.50 -2.55 -1.03
CA ASN A 96 -16.78 -2.60 -1.72
C ASN A 96 -17.77 -1.60 -1.09
N ASN A 97 -17.98 -1.66 0.22
CA ASN A 97 -18.91 -0.79 0.92
C ASN A 97 -18.60 -0.67 2.43
N ILE A 98 -17.86 0.37 2.81
CA ILE A 98 -17.64 0.71 4.23
C ILE A 98 -18.87 1.48 4.71
N THR A 99 -19.79 0.76 5.35
CA THR A 99 -20.99 1.33 5.98
C THR A 99 -20.75 1.93 7.35
N ASP A 100 -19.69 1.48 8.04
CA ASP A 100 -19.27 1.97 9.35
C ASP A 100 -17.75 1.93 9.43
N ILE A 101 -17.11 3.08 9.69
CA ILE A 101 -15.65 3.18 9.84
C ILE A 101 -15.11 2.34 11.00
N ASN A 102 -15.99 1.92 11.91
CA ASN A 102 -15.63 1.07 13.04
C ASN A 102 -15.57 -0.42 12.71
N ASN A 103 -15.92 -0.83 11.48
CA ASN A 103 -15.93 -2.23 11.08
C ASN A 103 -14.59 -2.72 10.51
N PRO A 104 -13.95 -2.05 9.53
CA PRO A 104 -12.84 -2.67 8.84
C PRO A 104 -11.53 -2.57 9.61
N ILE A 105 -10.76 -3.65 9.56
CA ILE A 105 -9.32 -3.67 9.76
C ILE A 105 -8.68 -4.02 8.42
N LEU A 106 -7.67 -3.25 8.02
CA LEU A 106 -6.74 -3.63 6.96
C LEU A 106 -5.39 -3.93 7.59
N ALA A 107 -4.96 -5.19 7.52
CA ALA A 107 -3.72 -5.64 8.12
C ALA A 107 -2.64 -5.91 7.08
N PHE A 108 -1.40 -5.80 7.52
CA PHE A 108 -0.22 -6.09 6.74
C PHE A 108 0.79 -6.86 7.59
N ALA A 109 1.39 -7.88 6.99
CA ALA A 109 2.59 -8.52 7.50
C ALA A 109 3.74 -8.14 6.56
N PHE A 110 4.79 -7.50 7.07
CA PHE A 110 5.95 -7.07 6.31
C PHE A 110 7.15 -7.96 6.57
N SER A 111 7.85 -8.35 5.50
CA SER A 111 9.19 -8.91 5.52
C SER A 111 10.12 -7.91 4.85
N THR A 112 10.99 -7.30 5.65
CA THR A 112 11.90 -6.22 5.26
C THR A 112 13.35 -6.70 5.22
N GLY A 113 13.56 -8.02 5.28
CA GLY A 113 14.88 -8.66 5.23
C GLY A 113 15.54 -8.84 6.60
N SER A 114 14.80 -8.52 7.67
CA SER A 114 15.19 -8.83 9.04
C SER A 114 14.99 -10.33 9.31
N SER A 115 15.61 -10.85 10.37
CA SER A 115 15.50 -12.26 10.75
C SER A 115 14.17 -12.54 11.47
N GLY A 116 13.04 -12.17 10.87
CA GLY A 116 11.70 -12.37 11.37
C GLY A 116 11.43 -13.82 11.78
N THR A 117 10.59 -13.99 12.81
CA THR A 117 10.33 -15.31 13.44
C THR A 117 8.86 -15.71 13.46
N GLY A 118 7.97 -14.83 13.01
CA GLY A 118 6.53 -15.08 12.97
C GLY A 118 6.01 -15.18 11.54
N ASN A 119 4.85 -15.79 11.39
CA ASN A 119 4.12 -15.93 10.13
C ASN A 119 2.63 -15.58 10.28
N TRP A 120 2.24 -14.86 11.32
CA TRP A 120 0.85 -14.49 11.60
C TRP A 120 0.56 -13.07 11.12
N ILE A 121 -0.72 -12.77 10.90
CA ILE A 121 -1.23 -11.46 10.50
C ILE A 121 -2.53 -11.13 11.26
N GLY A 122 -2.72 -9.85 11.61
CA GLY A 122 -3.80 -9.43 12.50
C GLY A 122 -3.39 -9.49 13.98
N ASP A 123 -4.34 -9.44 14.90
CA ASP A 123 -4.09 -9.47 16.36
C ASP A 123 -4.98 -10.54 16.98
N GLU A 124 -4.40 -11.51 17.69
CA GLU A 124 -5.09 -12.72 18.19
C GLU A 124 -5.94 -13.50 17.15
N ALA A 125 -5.82 -13.14 15.86
CA ALA A 125 -6.74 -13.50 14.77
C ALA A 125 -6.67 -14.95 14.26
N ASN A 126 -5.83 -15.77 14.89
CA ASN A 126 -5.56 -17.16 14.49
C ASN A 126 -5.30 -17.33 12.98
N THR A 127 -4.72 -16.32 12.33
CA THR A 127 -4.54 -16.24 10.88
C THR A 127 -3.05 -16.27 10.57
N PHE A 128 -2.63 -17.32 9.87
CA PHE A 128 -1.23 -17.56 9.52
C PHE A 128 -1.02 -17.43 8.01
N ILE A 129 0.23 -17.19 7.61
CA ILE A 129 0.65 -17.13 6.23
C ILE A 129 1.33 -18.46 5.91
N GLU A 130 0.87 -19.10 4.83
CA GLU A 130 1.38 -20.39 4.37
C GLU A 130 2.88 -20.30 4.03
N ASN A 131 3.58 -21.44 4.09
CA ASN A 131 5.03 -21.55 3.94
C ASN A 131 5.85 -20.83 5.03
N SER A 132 5.20 -20.26 6.04
CA SER A 132 5.83 -19.63 7.21
C SER A 132 6.93 -18.63 6.83
N PRO A 133 6.61 -17.56 6.06
CA PRO A 133 7.59 -16.54 5.76
C PRO A 133 8.15 -15.89 7.03
N GLN A 134 9.34 -15.32 6.93
CA GLN A 134 9.94 -14.54 8.02
C GLN A 134 9.35 -13.13 8.02
N ILE A 135 8.30 -12.93 8.80
CA ILE A 135 7.69 -11.60 9.00
C ILE A 135 8.41 -10.86 10.12
N ASP A 136 8.68 -9.59 9.85
CA ASP A 136 9.38 -8.67 10.74
C ASP A 136 8.41 -7.74 11.47
N PHE A 137 7.36 -7.27 10.78
CA PHE A 137 6.36 -6.36 11.34
C PHE A 137 4.95 -6.79 11.00
N ASN A 138 4.04 -6.70 11.97
CA ASN A 138 2.61 -6.62 11.73
C ASN A 138 2.15 -5.17 11.84
N VAL A 139 1.30 -4.73 10.93
CA VAL A 139 0.65 -3.41 10.97
C VAL A 139 -0.83 -3.58 10.74
N ILE A 140 -1.65 -3.02 11.61
CA ILE A 140 -3.11 -2.99 11.46
C ILE A 140 -3.59 -1.54 11.32
N LEU A 141 -4.43 -1.28 10.31
CA LEU A 141 -5.08 0.01 10.07
C LEU A 141 -6.56 -0.14 10.42
N HIS A 142 -7.02 0.58 11.44
CA HIS A 142 -8.39 0.41 11.97
C HIS A 142 -8.81 1.58 12.84
N THR A 143 -9.90 1.42 13.59
CA THR A 143 -10.32 2.38 14.63
C THR A 143 -10.08 1.79 16.02
N GLY A 144 -8.89 2.01 16.60
CA GLY A 144 -8.58 1.59 17.98
C GLY A 144 -9.37 2.38 19.04
N THR A 145 -10.06 3.44 18.66
CA THR A 145 -11.10 4.08 19.46
C THR A 145 -12.25 4.45 18.54
N ALA A 146 -13.48 4.39 19.04
CA ALA A 146 -14.67 4.65 18.23
C ALA A 146 -14.52 5.93 17.39
N ASN A 147 -14.65 5.78 16.08
CA ASN A 147 -14.54 6.82 15.06
C ASN A 147 -13.19 7.53 14.99
N THR A 148 -12.13 6.93 15.52
CA THR A 148 -10.77 7.47 15.52
C THR A 148 -9.84 6.49 14.80
N PRO A 149 -9.62 6.66 13.49
CA PRO A 149 -8.66 5.85 12.76
C PRO A 149 -7.25 5.94 13.35
N THR A 150 -6.54 4.82 13.35
CA THR A 150 -5.16 4.68 13.84
C THR A 150 -4.46 3.55 13.10
N ALA A 151 -3.14 3.49 13.27
CA ALA A 151 -2.35 2.32 12.94
C ALA A 151 -1.64 1.78 14.18
N GLU A 152 -1.61 0.48 14.34
CA GLU A 152 -0.83 -0.20 15.37
C GLU A 152 0.19 -1.12 14.72
N PHE A 153 1.38 -1.15 15.28
CA PHE A 153 2.56 -1.87 14.82
C PHE A 153 2.95 -2.88 15.87
N TYR A 154 3.37 -4.06 15.43
CA TYR A 154 4.01 -5.07 16.26
C TYR A 154 5.32 -5.48 15.60
N ASP A 155 6.44 -5.24 16.28
CA ASP A 155 7.76 -5.73 15.89
C ASP A 155 7.89 -7.20 16.31
N ILE A 156 7.91 -8.11 15.35
CA ILE A 156 7.97 -9.55 15.57
C ILE A 156 9.39 -9.98 15.99
N THR A 157 10.42 -9.21 15.65
CA THR A 157 11.83 -9.57 15.88
C THR A 157 12.26 -9.41 17.34
N GLY A 158 11.54 -8.60 18.12
CA GLY A 158 11.84 -8.38 19.53
C GLY A 158 10.83 -7.51 20.29
N GLY A 159 9.73 -7.12 19.66
CA GLY A 159 8.66 -6.37 20.30
C GLY A 159 7.89 -7.22 21.31
N SER A 160 7.30 -6.54 22.29
CA SER A 160 6.49 -7.18 23.34
C SER A 160 5.06 -6.67 23.42
N ASN A 161 4.73 -5.61 22.67
CA ASN A 161 3.47 -4.90 22.73
C ASN A 161 3.20 -4.22 21.39
N TRP A 162 1.93 -4.00 21.09
CA TRP A 162 1.50 -3.15 19.99
C TRP A 162 1.79 -1.67 20.30
N TYR A 163 2.12 -0.87 19.29
CA TYR A 163 2.41 0.55 19.45
C TYR A 163 2.06 1.36 18.20
N THR A 164 1.87 2.67 18.34
CA THR A 164 1.74 3.59 17.20
C THR A 164 2.98 4.47 17.10
N PRO A 165 3.78 4.37 16.02
CA PRO A 165 4.91 5.26 15.78
C PRO A 165 4.49 6.73 15.60
N ASN A 166 5.41 7.66 15.87
CA ASN A 166 5.21 9.07 15.55
C ASN A 166 5.16 9.30 14.03
N GLY A 167 4.25 10.16 13.57
CA GLY A 167 4.15 10.56 12.15
C GLY A 167 3.17 9.73 11.32
N VAL A 168 2.60 8.69 11.92
CA VAL A 168 1.47 7.93 11.35
C VAL A 168 0.27 8.84 11.12
N GLN A 169 -0.41 8.64 9.99
CA GLN A 169 -1.75 9.16 9.73
C GLN A 169 -2.59 8.05 9.13
N VAL A 170 -3.85 7.95 9.53
CA VAL A 170 -4.84 7.03 8.96
C VAL A 170 -6.15 7.78 8.76
N SER A 171 -6.81 7.53 7.63
CA SER A 171 -8.18 7.97 7.36
C SER A 171 -9.01 6.79 6.90
N ILE A 172 -10.27 6.72 7.36
CA ILE A 172 -11.24 5.73 6.90
C ILE A 172 -12.49 6.49 6.48
N SER A 173 -12.92 6.29 5.23
CA SER A 173 -13.99 7.05 4.60
C SER A 173 -15.12 6.14 4.15
N THR A 174 -16.29 6.28 4.77
CA THR A 174 -17.53 5.60 4.34
C THR A 174 -18.10 6.20 3.05
N SER A 175 -17.77 7.45 2.72
CA SER A 175 -18.27 8.08 1.49
C SER A 175 -17.51 7.63 0.25
N ASN A 176 -16.21 7.34 0.41
CA ASN A 176 -15.35 6.89 -0.68
C ASN A 176 -15.04 5.38 -0.62
N ASN A 177 -15.44 4.69 0.46
CA ASN A 177 -15.13 3.28 0.73
C ASN A 177 -13.63 3.00 0.72
N VAL A 178 -12.84 3.82 1.43
CA VAL A 178 -11.39 3.68 1.46
C VAL A 178 -10.82 3.69 2.87
N ILE A 179 -9.69 3.02 3.02
CA ILE A 179 -8.72 3.22 4.10
C ILE A 179 -7.44 3.77 3.48
N GLU A 180 -6.97 4.89 4.02
CA GLU A 180 -5.70 5.49 3.64
C GLU A 180 -4.77 5.57 4.84
N ALA A 181 -3.48 5.35 4.61
CA ALA A 181 -2.49 5.54 5.64
C ALA A 181 -1.18 6.11 5.10
N ARG A 182 -0.48 6.82 6.00
CA ARG A 182 0.90 7.24 5.84
C ARG A 182 1.69 6.67 7.02
N LEU A 183 2.63 5.79 6.73
CA LEU A 183 3.44 5.07 7.71
C LEU A 183 4.91 5.49 7.57
N PRO A 184 5.63 5.84 8.66
CA PRO A 184 7.05 6.17 8.55
C PRO A 184 7.86 4.95 8.11
N LEU A 185 8.63 5.06 7.03
CA LEU A 185 9.47 3.94 6.53
C LEU A 185 10.45 3.46 7.60
N SER A 186 11.03 4.40 8.35
CA SER A 186 11.93 4.11 9.48
C SER A 186 11.29 3.28 10.60
N SER A 187 9.96 3.27 10.74
CA SER A 187 9.26 2.46 11.74
C SER A 187 9.01 1.03 11.28
N LEU A 188 9.20 0.75 9.98
CA LEU A 188 9.18 -0.57 9.35
C LEU A 188 10.59 -1.09 9.06
N GLU A 189 11.62 -0.33 9.43
CA GLU A 189 13.02 -0.59 9.06
C GLU A 189 13.24 -0.68 7.54
N ILE A 190 12.41 0.02 6.75
CA ILE A 190 12.55 0.13 5.31
C ILE A 190 13.35 1.39 4.99
N SER A 191 14.41 1.25 4.21
CA SER A 191 15.18 2.38 3.67
C SER A 191 14.50 2.96 2.43
N ASN A 192 14.79 4.22 2.11
CA ASN A 192 14.30 4.83 0.87
C ASN A 192 14.75 4.01 -0.35
N GLY A 193 13.79 3.59 -1.18
CA GLY A 193 14.03 2.78 -2.38
C GLY A 193 14.36 1.31 -2.11
N GLU A 194 14.31 0.85 -0.86
CA GLU A 194 14.50 -0.56 -0.51
C GLU A 194 13.30 -1.40 -0.95
N ASN A 195 13.59 -2.61 -1.42
CA ASN A 195 12.57 -3.59 -1.74
C ASN A 195 12.10 -4.26 -0.44
N PHE A 196 10.81 -4.50 -0.32
CA PHE A 196 10.24 -5.28 0.79
C PHE A 196 9.12 -6.16 0.26
N THR A 197 8.80 -7.20 1.03
CA THR A 197 7.67 -8.08 0.75
C THR A 197 6.59 -7.84 1.78
N PHE A 198 5.33 -7.87 1.37
CA PHE A 198 4.24 -7.88 2.32
C PHE A 198 3.09 -8.79 1.90
N TRP A 199 2.27 -9.14 2.89
CA TRP A 199 0.98 -9.80 2.76
C TRP A 199 -0.07 -8.87 3.33
N SER A 200 -1.31 -8.97 2.84
CA SER A 200 -2.42 -8.18 3.36
C SER A 200 -3.72 -8.95 3.35
N CYS A 201 -4.47 -8.80 4.43
CA CYS A 201 -5.83 -9.29 4.58
C CYS A 201 -6.63 -8.31 5.43
N THR A 202 -7.93 -8.52 5.47
CA THR A 202 -8.87 -7.68 6.21
C THR A 202 -9.55 -8.49 7.29
N PHE A 203 -9.92 -7.80 8.37
CA PHE A 203 -10.65 -8.38 9.50
C PHE A 203 -11.85 -7.52 9.83
N LEU A 204 -12.83 -8.12 10.50
CA LEU A 204 -13.85 -7.35 11.21
C LEU A 204 -13.25 -6.90 12.55
N ASN A 205 -13.30 -5.60 12.81
CA ASN A 205 -12.87 -5.01 14.07
C ASN A 205 -13.80 -5.44 15.20
N GLN A 206 -13.22 -5.93 16.29
CA GLN A 206 -13.96 -6.43 17.43
C GLN A 206 -14.68 -5.28 18.15
N LYS A 207 -16.01 -5.43 18.28
CA LYS A 207 -16.88 -4.43 18.91
C LYS A 207 -17.40 -4.95 20.24
N THR A 208 -16.95 -4.40 21.35
CA THR A 208 -17.65 -4.57 22.63
C THR A 208 -18.44 -3.33 23.01
N SER A 209 -19.30 -3.49 24.03
CA SER A 209 -20.20 -2.45 24.52
C SER A 209 -19.52 -1.17 25.05
N THR A 210 -18.19 -1.12 25.14
CA THR A 210 -17.48 -0.04 25.83
C THR A 210 -16.43 0.70 25.02
N SER A 211 -15.82 0.12 23.98
CA SER A 211 -14.90 0.81 23.05
C SER A 211 -14.39 -0.19 22.01
N ASN A 212 -14.12 0.26 20.78
CA ASN A 212 -13.25 -0.49 19.87
C ASN A 212 -11.87 -0.64 20.54
N TYR A 213 -11.23 -1.81 20.39
CA TYR A 213 -10.01 -2.15 21.13
C TYR A 213 -8.76 -1.68 20.41
N TRP A 214 -7.80 -1.17 21.18
CA TRP A 214 -6.40 -1.25 20.79
C TRP A 214 -5.97 -2.71 20.90
N ALA A 215 -5.13 -3.17 19.97
CA ALA A 215 -4.57 -4.52 20.01
C ALA A 215 -3.75 -4.77 21.30
N ASN A 216 -3.24 -3.70 21.93
CA ASN A 216 -2.57 -3.82 23.22
C ASN A 216 -3.51 -4.02 24.44
N ASP A 217 -4.81 -3.79 24.26
CA ASP A 217 -5.82 -3.89 25.32
C ASP A 217 -6.63 -5.20 25.25
N GLY A 218 -6.35 -6.04 24.25
CA GLY A 218 -6.98 -7.33 23.96
C GLY A 218 -7.20 -7.52 22.47
N ASP A 219 -7.81 -8.64 22.09
CA ASP A 219 -8.16 -8.98 20.71
C ASP A 219 -8.99 -7.88 20.02
N CYS A 220 -8.37 -7.23 19.03
CA CYS A 220 -9.04 -6.25 18.17
C CYS A 220 -9.64 -6.87 16.91
N THR A 221 -9.34 -8.13 16.59
CA THR A 221 -9.98 -8.83 15.47
C THR A 221 -11.17 -9.65 15.96
N ASN A 222 -12.22 -9.75 15.15
CA ASN A 222 -13.40 -10.51 15.57
C ASN A 222 -13.17 -12.01 15.30
N ASP A 223 -13.27 -12.83 16.35
CA ASP A 223 -13.41 -14.28 16.24
C ASP A 223 -14.58 -14.69 15.32
N TRP A 224 -14.30 -15.27 14.16
CA TRP A 224 -15.33 -15.82 13.25
C TRP A 224 -15.72 -17.27 13.59
N GLY A 225 -15.01 -17.90 14.54
CA GLY A 225 -15.51 -19.00 15.36
C GLY A 225 -14.59 -20.23 15.45
N GLY A 226 -14.54 -20.85 16.63
CA GLY A 226 -13.83 -22.11 16.89
C GLY A 226 -12.31 -21.95 17.03
N SER A 227 -11.63 -22.88 17.69
CA SER A 227 -10.16 -22.84 17.85
C SER A 227 -9.39 -22.99 16.54
N ASP A 228 -10.08 -23.41 15.48
CA ASP A 228 -9.52 -23.88 14.21
C ASP A 228 -10.19 -23.14 13.04
N SER A 229 -10.39 -21.83 13.17
CA SER A 229 -10.74 -21.01 12.01
C SER A 229 -10.02 -19.67 12.06
N PRO A 230 -9.47 -19.22 10.91
CA PRO A 230 -8.91 -17.89 10.80
C PRO A 230 -9.99 -16.82 10.79
N ASP A 231 -9.65 -15.66 11.34
CA ASP A 231 -10.56 -14.53 11.50
C ASP A 231 -10.50 -13.54 10.36
N ALA A 232 -9.53 -13.70 9.46
CA ALA A 232 -9.48 -12.88 8.26
C ALA A 232 -10.75 -13.12 7.41
N VAL A 233 -11.14 -12.07 6.68
CA VAL A 233 -12.42 -11.96 5.98
C VAL A 233 -12.24 -11.79 4.48
N ASP A 234 -11.20 -11.08 4.05
CA ASP A 234 -10.77 -10.97 2.67
C ASP A 234 -9.25 -10.77 2.63
N GLY A 235 -8.64 -10.88 1.45
CA GLY A 235 -7.22 -10.61 1.33
C GLY A 235 -6.65 -10.74 -0.07
N MET A 236 -5.39 -10.33 -0.16
CA MET A 236 -4.65 -10.40 -1.41
C MET A 236 -4.29 -11.84 -1.77
N THR A 237 -4.67 -12.23 -2.98
CA THR A 237 -4.29 -13.50 -3.61
C THR A 237 -3.67 -13.24 -4.98
N GLU A 238 -2.52 -12.56 -5.02
CA GLU A 238 -1.90 -12.15 -6.29
C GLU A 238 -1.68 -13.36 -7.21
N GLY A 239 -2.07 -13.21 -8.48
CA GLY A 239 -1.90 -14.23 -9.51
C GLY A 239 -3.02 -15.28 -9.54
N TRP A 240 -4.01 -15.20 -8.64
CA TRP A 240 -5.17 -16.09 -8.68
C TRP A 240 -6.03 -15.84 -9.92
N THR A 241 -6.41 -16.90 -10.63
CA THR A 241 -7.11 -16.77 -11.93
C THR A 241 -8.53 -17.29 -11.93
N VAL A 242 -8.97 -17.94 -10.85
CA VAL A 242 -10.31 -18.50 -10.71
C VAL A 242 -11.22 -17.48 -10.04
N ASP A 243 -12.43 -17.34 -10.55
CA ASP A 243 -13.42 -16.44 -9.95
C ASP A 243 -14.24 -17.17 -8.87
N GLU A 244 -13.83 -16.99 -7.62
CA GLU A 244 -14.52 -17.50 -6.43
C GLU A 244 -14.27 -16.57 -5.24
N ASN A 245 -14.97 -16.77 -4.13
CA ASN A 245 -14.74 -15.97 -2.92
C ASN A 245 -13.41 -16.35 -2.24
N TRP A 246 -12.88 -15.41 -1.47
CA TRP A 246 -11.60 -15.51 -0.80
C TRP A 246 -11.55 -16.67 0.19
N TRP A 247 -12.66 -17.04 0.83
CA TRP A 247 -12.71 -18.23 1.69
C TRP A 247 -12.36 -19.51 0.94
N ASN A 248 -12.85 -19.67 -0.29
CA ASN A 248 -12.50 -20.83 -1.10
C ASN A 248 -11.06 -20.73 -1.62
N ARG A 249 -10.58 -19.53 -1.97
CA ARG A 249 -9.21 -19.32 -2.46
C ARG A 249 -8.16 -19.56 -1.39
N ALA A 250 -8.39 -19.05 -0.19
CA ALA A 250 -7.45 -19.14 0.92
C ALA A 250 -7.30 -20.56 1.46
N GLU A 251 -8.16 -21.50 1.04
CA GLU A 251 -8.09 -22.95 1.33
C GLU A 251 -7.85 -23.24 2.82
N PHE A 252 -8.67 -22.66 3.70
CA PHE A 252 -8.59 -22.86 5.16
C PHE A 252 -9.02 -24.26 5.65
N ASP A 253 -8.96 -25.30 4.79
CA ASP A 253 -9.59 -26.59 5.03
C ASP A 253 -8.65 -27.69 5.58
N ASP A 254 -7.40 -27.34 5.88
CA ASP A 254 -6.35 -28.28 6.28
C ASP A 254 -6.06 -28.33 7.81
N LEU A 255 -6.84 -27.60 8.62
CA LEU A 255 -6.75 -27.47 10.09
C LEU A 255 -5.56 -26.64 10.63
N ASN A 256 -4.76 -25.99 9.79
CA ASN A 256 -3.60 -25.21 10.25
C ASN A 256 -3.86 -23.68 10.35
N ASN A 257 -5.06 -23.23 9.92
CA ASN A 257 -5.51 -21.83 9.87
C ASN A 257 -4.59 -20.86 9.10
N ASP A 258 -3.83 -21.35 8.13
CA ASP A 258 -3.03 -20.52 7.25
C ASP A 258 -3.79 -20.13 5.97
N ILE A 259 -3.35 -19.04 5.37
CA ILE A 259 -3.86 -18.57 4.09
C ILE A 259 -3.02 -19.25 3.00
N GLU A 260 -3.42 -20.45 2.57
CA GLU A 260 -2.67 -21.33 1.65
C GLU A 260 -2.31 -20.68 0.31
N ASN A 261 -3.09 -19.70 -0.15
CA ASN A 261 -2.87 -19.05 -1.45
C ASN A 261 -2.60 -17.53 -1.35
N ALA A 262 -2.17 -17.05 -0.19
CA ALA A 262 -1.69 -15.68 -0.04
C ALA A 262 -0.24 -15.54 -0.53
N ASN A 263 -0.09 -15.24 -1.81
CA ASN A 263 1.20 -14.85 -2.35
C ASN A 263 1.62 -13.49 -1.78
N GLY A 264 2.76 -13.48 -1.08
CA GLY A 264 3.41 -12.26 -0.65
C GLY A 264 3.93 -11.50 -1.86
N VAL A 265 3.77 -10.19 -1.85
CA VAL A 265 4.20 -9.36 -2.98
C VAL A 265 5.44 -8.59 -2.61
N THR A 266 6.50 -8.77 -3.41
CA THR A 266 7.72 -7.98 -3.29
C THR A 266 7.59 -6.71 -4.12
N ILE A 267 7.62 -5.57 -3.44
CA ILE A 267 7.66 -4.27 -4.10
C ILE A 267 9.09 -3.98 -4.54
N ILE A 268 9.26 -3.77 -5.84
CA ILE A 268 10.54 -3.39 -6.47
C ILE A 268 10.45 -1.90 -6.80
N PHE A 269 11.02 -1.05 -5.95
CA PHE A 269 10.83 0.40 -6.09
C PHE A 269 11.53 1.02 -7.30
N ASN A 270 12.54 0.36 -7.85
CA ASN A 270 13.11 0.74 -9.15
C ASN A 270 12.06 0.73 -10.28
N ASP A 271 10.98 -0.07 -10.13
CA ASP A 271 9.90 -0.18 -11.10
C ASP A 271 8.73 0.78 -10.78
N ALA A 272 8.79 1.48 -9.64
CA ALA A 272 7.77 2.40 -9.15
C ALA A 272 8.34 3.71 -8.56
N PRO A 273 9.24 4.43 -9.24
CA PRO A 273 9.65 5.73 -8.75
C PRO A 273 8.47 6.71 -8.85
N LEU A 274 8.13 7.39 -7.74
CA LEU A 274 7.22 8.52 -7.81
C LEU A 274 7.71 9.54 -8.85
N PRO A 275 6.80 10.25 -9.55
CA PRO A 275 7.19 11.29 -10.49
C PRO A 275 8.13 12.30 -9.81
N VAL A 276 9.39 12.30 -10.21
CA VAL A 276 10.37 13.25 -9.67
C VAL A 276 10.09 14.65 -10.20
N THR A 277 9.98 15.62 -9.28
CA THR A 277 9.80 17.02 -9.67
C THR A 277 11.10 17.53 -10.28
N LEU A 278 11.05 18.00 -11.52
CA LEU A 278 12.17 18.67 -12.19
C LEU A 278 12.43 20.03 -11.53
N ALA A 279 13.49 20.13 -10.74
CA ALA A 279 13.96 21.37 -10.13
C ALA A 279 14.54 22.33 -11.17
N SER A 280 15.26 21.80 -12.17
CA SER A 280 15.74 22.58 -13.29
C SER A 280 15.90 21.74 -14.55
N PHE A 281 15.72 22.36 -15.70
CA PHE A 281 16.08 21.81 -17.00
C PHE A 281 16.75 22.90 -17.82
N THR A 282 17.97 22.66 -18.27
CA THR A 282 18.73 23.58 -19.10
C THR A 282 19.21 22.86 -20.34
N ALA A 283 18.85 23.37 -21.51
CA ALA A 283 19.43 22.95 -22.78
C ALA A 283 20.39 24.03 -23.27
N PHE A 284 21.62 23.66 -23.60
CA PHE A 284 22.55 24.58 -24.25
C PHE A 284 23.31 23.86 -25.36
N ARG A 285 23.61 24.60 -26.42
CA ARG A 285 24.38 24.09 -27.55
C ARG A 285 25.87 24.29 -27.29
N LEU A 286 26.66 23.22 -27.44
CA LEU A 286 28.11 23.26 -27.43
C LEU A 286 28.62 22.67 -28.75
N ASN A 287 29.16 23.51 -29.63
CA ASN A 287 29.53 23.15 -31.00
C ASN A 287 28.35 22.55 -31.79
N ASP A 288 28.48 21.29 -32.21
CA ASP A 288 27.50 20.56 -33.01
C ASP A 288 26.61 19.64 -32.14
N HIS A 289 26.68 19.80 -30.82
CA HIS A 289 25.89 19.03 -29.86
C HIS A 289 24.96 19.92 -29.04
N VAL A 290 23.82 19.36 -28.64
CA VAL A 290 22.95 19.93 -27.62
C VAL A 290 23.22 19.16 -26.33
N THR A 291 23.63 19.87 -25.29
CA THR A 291 23.76 19.33 -23.94
C THR A 291 22.48 19.65 -23.17
N LEU A 292 21.86 18.60 -22.64
CA LEU A 292 20.74 18.70 -21.72
C LEU A 292 21.29 18.48 -20.31
N LYS A 293 20.97 19.39 -19.39
CA LYS A 293 21.21 19.24 -17.96
C LYS A 293 19.89 19.37 -17.24
N TRP A 294 19.65 18.52 -16.26
CA TRP A 294 18.52 18.66 -15.38
C TRP A 294 18.92 18.35 -13.95
N THR A 295 18.11 18.84 -13.01
CA THR A 295 18.15 18.49 -11.60
C THR A 295 16.73 18.22 -11.14
N THR A 296 16.54 17.30 -10.21
CA THR A 296 15.23 17.05 -9.58
C THR A 296 15.24 17.54 -8.12
N GLU A 297 14.07 17.82 -7.55
CA GLU A 297 13.93 18.30 -6.16
C GLU A 297 14.15 17.17 -5.15
N SER A 298 13.93 15.92 -5.57
CA SER A 298 14.29 14.70 -4.85
C SER A 298 14.61 13.62 -5.89
N GLU A 299 15.84 13.13 -5.93
CA GLU A 299 16.11 11.86 -6.60
C GLU A 299 15.73 10.74 -5.63
N ILE A 300 14.88 9.81 -6.06
CA ILE A 300 14.99 8.45 -5.54
C ILE A 300 16.41 8.05 -5.89
N GLY A 301 17.25 7.90 -4.86
CA GLY A 301 18.67 7.71 -5.04
C GLY A 301 18.91 6.43 -5.82
N ASN A 302 19.11 6.55 -7.14
CA ASN A 302 19.76 5.49 -7.89
C ASN A 302 21.17 5.41 -7.31
N ALA A 303 21.39 4.43 -6.44
CA ALA A 303 22.73 4.06 -6.02
C ALA A 303 23.55 3.85 -7.29
N SER A 304 24.53 4.74 -7.51
CA SER A 304 25.52 4.56 -8.56
C SER A 304 26.36 3.34 -8.21
N GLU A 305 26.18 2.24 -8.95
CA GLU A 305 27.24 1.24 -9.12
C GLU A 305 28.35 1.77 -10.05
#